data_AF-A0A964EKC5-F1
#
_entry.id   AF-A0A964EKC5-F1
#
_cell.length_a   1.000
_cell.length_b   1.000
_cell.length_c   1.000
_cell.angle_alpha   90.00
_cell.angle_beta   90.00
_cell.angle_gamma   90.00
#
_symmetry.space_group_name_H-M   'P 1'
#
loop_
_entity.id
_entity.type
_entity.pdbx_description
1 polymer ?
#
loop_
_entity_poly.entity_id
_entity_poly.type
_entity_poly.pdbx_seq_one_letter_code
_entity_poly.pdbx_strand_id
1 'polypeptide(L)'
;MRHTREGINQFLDRQATSGQTVAAFCADHGLKIPTFYSWKKKYNTPEPVGSSGFCELTPVREVSKRKLSLPSGLELEITGLSTREIAQLVVEIDRAHV
;
A
#
# COMPACT_ATOMS: atom_id res chain seq x y z
N MET A 1 35.10 6.72 1.86
CA MET A 1 34.95 5.74 2.95
C MET A 1 33.75 4.86 2.67
N ARG A 2 33.88 3.54 2.79
CA ARG A 2 32.73 2.62 2.69
C ARG A 2 32.07 2.58 4.07
N HIS A 3 30.84 3.04 4.19
CA HIS A 3 30.07 2.88 5.42
C HIS A 3 29.53 1.44 5.49
N THR A 4 29.64 0.80 6.66
CA THR A 4 28.99 -0.48 6.92
C THR A 4 27.47 -0.28 6.93
N ARG A 5 26.74 -1.36 6.66
CA ARG A 5 25.27 -1.34 6.70
C ARG A 5 24.72 -0.79 8.02
N GLU A 6 25.29 -1.23 9.14
CA GLU A 6 24.93 -0.79 10.49
C GLU A 6 25.18 0.71 10.67
N GLY A 7 26.33 1.21 10.20
CA GLY A 7 26.63 2.64 10.23
C GLY A 7 25.65 3.46 9.41
N ILE A 8 25.23 2.96 8.24
CA ILE A 8 24.22 3.63 7.40
C ILE A 8 22.87 3.70 8.13
N ASN A 9 22.40 2.60 8.73
CA ASN A 9 21.16 2.58 9.48
C ASN A 9 21.20 3.55 10.65
N GLN A 10 22.32 3.60 11.39
CA GLN A 10 22.50 4.56 12.48
C GLN A 10 22.40 6.01 12.00
N PHE A 11 22.92 6.36 10.81
CA PHE A 11 22.74 7.70 10.26
C PHE A 11 21.28 8.00 9.87
N LEU A 12 20.55 7.02 9.33
CA LEU A 12 19.13 7.18 8.99
C LEU A 12 18.27 7.37 10.25
N ASP A 13 18.50 6.58 11.30
CA ASP A 13 17.77 6.68 12.57
C ASP A 13 18.06 7.99 13.30
N ARG A 14 19.33 8.41 13.32
CA ARG A 14 19.75 9.69 13.91
C ARG A 14 19.15 10.88 13.17
N GLN A 15 19.03 10.83 11.84
CA GLN A 15 18.37 11.89 11.08
C GLN A 15 16.87 11.94 11.36
N ALA A 16 16.21 10.78 11.49
CA ALA A 16 14.78 10.72 11.80
C ALA A 16 14.47 11.28 13.19
N THR A 17 15.36 11.05 14.16
CA THR A 17 15.20 11.49 15.56
C THR A 17 15.72 12.90 15.84
N SER A 18 16.61 13.44 15.00
CA SER A 18 17.19 14.77 15.23
C SER A 18 16.24 15.93 14.93
N GLY A 19 15.16 15.70 14.19
CA GLY A 19 14.25 16.75 13.72
C GLY A 19 14.88 17.70 12.70
N GLN A 20 16.12 17.45 12.28
CA GLN A 20 16.83 18.26 11.28
C GLN A 20 16.40 17.85 9.86
N THR A 21 16.45 18.82 8.94
CA THR A 21 16.31 18.51 7.51
C THR A 21 17.50 17.67 7.05
N VAL A 22 17.30 16.85 6.01
CA VAL A 22 18.37 16.01 5.44
C VAL A 22 19.58 16.84 5.01
N ALA A 23 19.37 18.06 4.51
CA ALA A 23 20.44 18.95 4.10
C ALA A 23 21.29 19.42 5.30
N ALA A 24 20.65 19.84 6.40
CA ALA A 24 21.33 20.24 7.62
C ALA A 24 22.08 19.06 8.26
N PHE A 25 21.43 17.90 8.38
CA PHE A 25 22.05 16.68 8.91
C PHE A 25 23.26 16.25 8.08
N CYS A 26 23.16 16.31 6.75
CA CYS A 26 24.27 15.97 5.88
C CYS A 26 25.44 16.94 6.01
N ALA A 27 25.17 18.24 6.16
CA ALA A 27 26.20 19.25 6.39
C ALA A 27 26.95 19.01 7.72
N ASP A 28 26.21 18.76 8.81
CA ASP A 28 26.77 18.54 10.15
C ASP A 28 27.61 17.25 10.23
N HIS A 29 27.23 16.21 9.49
CA HIS A 29 27.89 14.91 9.52
C HIS A 29 28.87 14.67 8.35
N GLY A 30 29.15 15.67 7.53
CA GLY A 30 30.07 15.56 6.39
C GLY A 30 29.59 14.59 5.31
N LEU A 31 28.28 14.38 5.20
CA LEU A 31 27.67 13.50 4.23
C LEU A 31 27.25 14.27 2.98
N LYS A 32 27.29 13.61 1.83
CA LYS A 32 26.73 14.16 0.60
C LYS A 32 25.24 13.82 0.53
N ILE A 33 24.41 14.82 0.25
CA ILE A 33 22.95 14.67 0.13
C ILE A 33 22.55 13.51 -0.82
N PRO A 34 23.14 13.35 -2.01
CA PRO A 34 22.79 12.22 -2.90
C PRO A 34 23.11 10.85 -2.30
N THR A 35 24.19 10.75 -1.50
CA THR A 35 24.58 9.52 -0.82
C THR A 35 23.53 9.14 0.23
N PHE A 36 23.05 10.12 1.00
CA PHE A 36 22.01 9.90 1.99
C PHE A 36 20.69 9.44 1.37
N TYR A 37 20.25 10.07 0.28
CA TYR A 37 19.04 9.64 -0.43
C TYR A 37 19.17 8.25 -1.06
N SER A 38 20.36 7.90 -1.57
CA SER A 38 20.65 6.55 -2.07
C SER A 38 20.52 5.50 -0.96
N TRP A 39 21.05 5.79 0.23
CA TRP A 39 20.90 4.93 1.41
C TRP A 39 19.46 4.82 1.88
N LYS A 40 18.74 5.95 1.99
CA LYS A 40 17.33 5.94 2.35
C LYS A 40 16.53 5.09 1.36
N LYS A 41 16.74 5.22 0.05
CA LYS A 41 16.07 4.37 -0.94
C LYS A 41 16.41 2.87 -0.76
N LYS A 42 17.68 2.55 -0.51
CA LYS A 42 18.17 1.17 -0.41
C LYS A 42 17.74 0.47 0.88
N TYR A 43 17.73 1.17 2.01
CA TYR A 43 17.54 0.60 3.34
C TYR A 43 16.18 0.94 3.98
N ASN A 44 15.42 1.88 3.42
CA ASN A 44 14.01 2.13 3.78
C ASN A 44 13.04 1.24 2.99
N THR A 45 13.55 0.37 2.11
CA THR A 45 12.75 -0.75 1.63
C THR A 45 12.67 -1.71 2.81
N PRO A 46 11.49 -2.02 3.36
CA PRO A 46 11.39 -3.07 4.36
C PRO A 46 12.00 -4.32 3.72
N GLU A 47 13.15 -4.76 4.20
CA GLU A 47 13.57 -6.12 3.92
C GLU A 47 12.41 -7.01 4.34
N PRO A 48 12.06 -8.05 3.55
CA PRO A 48 11.12 -9.04 4.03
C PRO A 48 11.70 -9.53 5.35
N VAL A 49 11.05 -9.14 6.44
CA VAL A 49 11.52 -9.36 7.81
C VAL A 49 11.55 -10.87 7.98
N GLY A 50 12.71 -11.46 7.78
CA GLY A 50 13.01 -12.80 8.24
C GLY A 50 12.81 -12.77 9.76
N SER A 51 11.91 -13.62 10.25
CA SER A 51 11.67 -13.93 11.66
C SER A 51 10.86 -12.91 12.48
N SER A 52 9.76 -12.39 11.92
CA SER A 52 8.54 -12.24 12.72
C SER A 52 7.69 -13.49 12.49
N GLY A 53 7.32 -14.23 13.54
CA GLY A 53 6.36 -15.34 13.46
C GLY A 53 4.95 -14.91 13.01
N PHE A 54 4.77 -13.62 12.75
CA PHE A 54 3.54 -13.01 12.28
C PHE A 54 3.78 -12.37 10.91
N CYS A 55 3.00 -12.84 9.95
CA CYS A 55 2.84 -12.23 8.64
C CYS A 55 1.70 -11.21 8.72
N GLU A 56 1.96 -9.97 8.33
CA GLU A 56 0.89 -8.98 8.15
C GLU A 56 0.09 -9.38 6.91
N LEU A 57 -1.13 -9.87 7.11
CA LEU A 57 -2.05 -10.13 6.02
C LEU A 57 -2.74 -8.81 5.68
N THR A 58 -2.43 -8.25 4.51
CA THR A 58 -3.28 -7.22 3.92
C THR A 58 -4.52 -7.90 3.38
N PRO A 59 -5.71 -7.72 3.98
CA PRO A 59 -6.92 -8.32 3.45
C PRO A 59 -7.21 -7.68 2.09
N VAL A 60 -6.91 -8.41 1.02
CA VAL A 60 -7.45 -8.07 -0.30
C VAL A 60 -8.94 -8.33 -0.18
N ARG A 61 -9.72 -7.25 -0.07
CA ARG A 61 -11.18 -7.34 -0.20
C ARG A 61 -11.44 -7.80 -1.63
N GLU A 62 -11.58 -9.10 -1.83
CA GLU A 62 -12.05 -9.65 -3.08
C GLU A 62 -13.44 -9.10 -3.33
N VAL A 63 -13.52 -8.04 -4.13
CA VAL A 63 -14.76 -7.59 -4.73
C VAL A 63 -15.15 -8.67 -5.72
N SER A 64 -15.94 -9.64 -5.27
CA SER A 64 -16.39 -10.72 -6.14
C SER A 64 -17.08 -10.12 -7.35
N LYS A 65 -16.49 -10.32 -8.53
CA LYS A 65 -17.13 -9.98 -9.80
C LYS A 65 -18.26 -10.97 -10.02
N ARG A 66 -19.48 -10.46 -10.20
CA ARG A 66 -20.69 -11.26 -10.42
C ARG A 66 -21.30 -10.81 -11.74
N LYS A 67 -21.91 -11.76 -12.45
CA LYS A 67 -22.69 -11.47 -13.65
C LYS A 67 -24.15 -11.79 -13.36
N LEU A 68 -25.03 -10.86 -13.73
CA LEU A 68 -26.48 -11.03 -13.65
C LEU A 68 -27.04 -10.97 -15.07
N SER A 69 -27.70 -12.03 -15.51
CA SER A 69 -28.39 -12.08 -16.80
C SER A 69 -29.87 -11.85 -16.57
N LEU A 70 -30.43 -10.84 -17.23
CA LEU A 70 -31.86 -10.51 -17.18
C LEU A 70 -32.64 -11.30 -18.25
N PRO A 71 -33.95 -11.57 -18.07
CA PRO A 71 -34.78 -12.26 -19.06
C PRO A 71 -34.81 -11.58 -20.44
N SER A 72 -34.54 -10.27 -20.50
CA SER A 72 -34.43 -9.50 -21.74
C SER A 72 -33.16 -9.79 -22.55
N GLY A 73 -32.24 -10.59 -22.01
CA GLY A 73 -30.92 -10.85 -22.60
C GLY A 73 -29.86 -9.79 -22.23
N LEU A 74 -30.20 -8.79 -21.41
CA LEU A 74 -29.24 -7.84 -20.86
C LEU A 74 -28.35 -8.51 -19.80
N GLU A 75 -27.05 -8.24 -19.86
CA GLU A 75 -26.08 -8.69 -18.86
C GLU A 75 -25.54 -7.50 -18.06
N LEU A 76 -25.53 -7.65 -16.74
CA LEU A 76 -24.97 -6.68 -15.81
C LEU A 76 -23.73 -7.29 -15.14
N GLU A 77 -22.59 -6.62 -15.29
CA GLU A 77 -21.39 -6.92 -14.50
C GLU A 77 -21.43 -6.13 -13.20
N ILE A 78 -21.50 -6.85 -12.08
CA ILE A 78 -21.65 -6.28 -10.75
C ILE A 78 -20.36 -6.54 -9.97
N THR A 79 -19.83 -5.49 -9.34
CA THR A 79 -18.64 -5.60 -8.49
C THR A 79 -18.94 -5.07 -7.09
N GLY A 80 -18.52 -5.81 -6.07
CA GLY A 80 -18.56 -5.33 -4.69
C GLY A 80 -19.93 -5.27 -4.02
N LEU A 81 -21.02 -5.64 -4.70
CA LEU A 81 -22.35 -5.72 -4.08
C LEU A 81 -22.56 -7.05 -3.34
N SER A 82 -23.12 -6.96 -2.14
CA SER A 82 -23.65 -8.10 -1.40
C SER A 82 -24.87 -8.71 -2.10
N THR A 83 -25.20 -9.95 -1.75
CA THR A 83 -26.39 -10.64 -2.29
C THR A 83 -27.68 -9.88 -2.00
N ARG A 84 -27.77 -9.18 -0.87
CA ARG A 84 -28.93 -8.36 -0.49
C ARG A 84 -29.08 -7.14 -1.39
N GLU A 85 -27.98 -6.43 -1.67
CA GLU A 85 -27.98 -5.27 -2.57
C GLU A 85 -28.32 -5.67 -4.00
N ILE A 86 -27.84 -6.83 -4.46
CA ILE A 86 -28.21 -7.38 -5.76
C ILE A 86 -29.72 -7.70 -5.81
N ALA A 87 -30.27 -8.32 -4.78
CA ALA A 87 -31.72 -8.60 -4.73
C ALA A 87 -32.54 -7.31 -4.78
N GLN A 88 -32.10 -6.26 -4.09
CA GLN A 88 -32.77 -4.96 -4.13
C GLN A 88 -32.68 -4.31 -5.51
N LEU A 89 -31.51 -4.36 -6.15
CA LEU A 89 -31.31 -3.87 -7.52
C LEU A 89 -32.27 -4.55 -8.51
N VAL A 90 -32.44 -5.88 -8.40
CA VAL A 90 -33.37 -6.63 -9.26
C VAL A 90 -34.82 -6.15 -9.07
N VAL A 91 -35.25 -5.93 -7.83
CA VAL A 91 -36.60 -5.44 -7.53
C VAL A 91 -36.81 -4.02 -8.07
N GLU A 92 -35.81 -3.16 -8.00
CA GLU A 92 -35.89 -1.80 -8.54
C GLU A 92 -35.96 -1.79 -10.07
N ILE A 93 -35.17 -2.65 -10.74
CA ILE A 93 -35.22 -2.81 -12.20
C ILE A 93 -36.61 -3.30 -12.65
N ASP A 94 -37.16 -4.30 -11.96
CA ASP A 94 -38.49 -4.85 -12.26
C ASP A 94 -39.58 -3.78 -12.15
N ARG A 95 -39.57 -3.00 -11.06
CA ARG A 95 -40.53 -1.91 -10.83
C ARG A 95 -40.44 -0.77 -11.85
N ALA A 96 -39.25 -0.49 -12.37
CA ALA A 96 -39.05 0.58 -13.35
C ALA A 96 -39.53 0.20 -14.76
N HIS A 97 -39.85 -1.07 -15.01
CA HIS A 97 -40.35 -1.57 -16.29
C HIS A 97 -41.88 -1.82 -16.32
N VAL A 98 -42.58 -1.54 -15.21
CA VAL A 98 -44.05 -1.56 -15.09
C VAL A 98 -44.61 -0.15 -15.31
#